data_AF-A0A3L6E8K6-F1
#
_entry.id   AF-A0A3L6E8K6-F1
#
_cell.length_a   1.000
_cell.length_b   1.000
_cell.length_c   1.000
_cell.angle_alpha   90.00
_cell.angle_beta   90.00
_cell.angle_gamma   90.00
#
_symmetry.space_group_name_H-M   'P 1'
#
loop_
_entity.id
_entity.type
_entity.pdbx_description
1 polymer ?
#
loop_
_entity_poly.entity_id
_entity_poly.type
_entity_poly.pdbx_seq_one_letter_code
_entity_poly.pdbx_strand_id
1 'polypeptide(L)'
;MSAPEVEEPSRARQEAKQEPESKPLRKWVALVSSVVLLGNENERDQEIPVNDVLLDINDPPLPSYLVLRQRHRVGLDPRRNHEPRSAYILAADRSACILLQVVEGNRRDLFLCDTYKRAVTILPRVSYIQACKGHGISPHSSIGLIADPHHRGHYEVVQLHCSTGSDNQPNRLLCYSTATRGWFTRGLTLQQSRMRKPFSETGVLAHDGRLWWLALAYGVFFCNPCTPLFEPRPPQLRFLPLPADCVLDVYVAFDPLVKTLIDQRRCVRPSEGKLRFVEIRGLSYNEFVDVAPANPTVWMWTLDDPEGPNPWTFEYEVAFAEIWDDDNTYADAGLLLGKVPRVALVDPNDHYVVYFFQGSKLFGLDAREKKIVACKECLIESNQQMFPSSRPIIDAWELPGDVATMTLHETIMFGRHSLYSEEKKREVMMESIDYCLEQARLEWARDADTSDESSGNTSGQADDEPEI
;
A
#
# COMPACT_ATOMS: atom_id res chain seq x y z
N MET A 1 28.15 7.25 -83.89
CA MET A 1 28.98 7.17 -82.67
C MET A 1 28.37 8.09 -81.64
N SER A 2 28.44 7.66 -80.38
CA SER A 2 28.08 8.36 -79.14
C SER A 2 26.65 8.16 -78.63
N ALA A 3 26.63 7.73 -77.36
CA ALA A 3 25.56 7.17 -76.55
C ALA A 3 24.55 8.22 -76.05
N PRO A 4 23.35 7.81 -75.59
CA PRO A 4 22.38 8.74 -75.04
C PRO A 4 22.70 9.12 -73.59
N GLU A 5 22.42 10.39 -73.32
CA GLU A 5 22.55 11.12 -72.08
C GLU A 5 21.54 10.62 -71.04
N VAL A 6 22.00 10.44 -69.80
CA VAL A 6 21.21 10.01 -68.65
C VAL A 6 20.54 11.25 -68.05
N GLU A 7 19.23 11.40 -68.23
CA GLU A 7 18.41 12.30 -67.42
C GLU A 7 17.95 11.59 -66.15
N GLU A 8 18.42 12.07 -64.99
CA GLU A 8 17.84 11.74 -63.68
C GLU A 8 16.47 12.40 -63.50
N PRO A 9 15.52 11.69 -62.86
CA PRO A 9 14.56 12.38 -62.00
C PRO A 9 14.50 11.80 -60.59
N SER A 10 14.76 12.68 -59.63
CA SER A 10 13.96 12.89 -58.42
C SER A 10 13.78 11.72 -57.44
N ARG A 11 14.69 11.62 -56.46
CA ARG A 11 14.48 10.88 -55.21
C ARG A 11 13.41 11.57 -54.33
N ALA A 12 12.14 11.26 -54.57
CA ALA A 12 11.11 11.34 -53.54
C ALA A 12 11.11 10.00 -52.79
N ARG A 13 11.92 9.89 -51.73
CA ARG A 13 11.93 8.71 -50.86
C ARG A 13 10.98 8.98 -49.70
N GLN A 14 9.92 8.16 -49.65
CA GLN A 14 8.92 8.08 -48.60
C GLN A 14 9.58 8.08 -47.21
N GLU A 15 9.30 9.11 -46.41
CA GLU A 15 9.42 9.02 -44.96
C GLU A 15 8.23 8.19 -44.47
N ALA A 16 8.49 6.91 -44.20
CA ALA A 16 7.59 6.11 -43.39
C ALA A 16 7.49 6.76 -42.01
N LYS A 17 6.31 7.27 -41.66
CA LYS A 17 5.93 7.59 -40.28
C LYS A 17 6.22 6.36 -39.42
N GLN A 18 7.29 6.40 -38.65
CA GLN A 18 7.46 5.50 -37.51
C GLN A 18 6.37 5.86 -36.50
N GLU A 19 5.42 4.95 -36.31
CA GLU A 19 4.61 4.95 -35.10
C GLU A 19 5.55 4.87 -33.90
N PRO A 20 5.29 5.65 -32.83
CA PRO A 20 6.15 5.61 -31.65
C PRO A 20 6.11 4.20 -31.07
N GLU A 21 7.27 3.55 -30.97
CA GLU A 21 7.42 2.27 -30.29
C GLU A 21 6.75 2.36 -28.91
N SER A 22 5.70 1.58 -28.70
CA SER A 22 5.00 1.48 -27.43
C SER A 22 6.01 1.07 -26.35
N LYS A 23 6.21 1.91 -25.33
CA LYS A 23 7.04 1.55 -24.18
C LYS A 23 6.55 0.20 -23.63
N PRO A 24 7.44 -0.76 -23.32
CA PRO A 24 7.02 -2.06 -22.80
C PRO A 24 6.23 -1.87 -21.51
N LEU A 25 5.05 -2.52 -21.43
CA LEU A 25 4.20 -2.53 -20.25
C LEU A 25 5.00 -3.04 -19.05
N ARG A 26 4.91 -2.35 -17.91
CA ARG A 26 5.63 -2.73 -16.71
C ARG A 26 4.90 -3.89 -16.06
N LYS A 27 5.60 -4.99 -15.78
CA LYS A 27 5.02 -6.10 -15.01
C LYS A 27 4.82 -5.65 -13.56
N TRP A 28 3.66 -5.92 -12.98
CA TRP A 28 3.34 -5.52 -11.61
C TRP A 28 2.42 -6.54 -10.95
N VAL A 29 2.32 -6.50 -9.62
CA VAL A 29 1.47 -7.37 -8.82
C VAL A 29 0.66 -6.58 -7.78
N ALA A 30 -0.54 -7.06 -7.47
CA ALA A 30 -1.37 -6.48 -6.41
C ALA A 30 -0.93 -7.05 -5.04
N LEU A 31 0.06 -6.42 -4.40
CA LEU A 31 0.73 -6.95 -3.21
C LEU A 31 0.01 -6.53 -1.92
N VAL A 32 -0.55 -7.52 -1.22
CA VAL A 32 -1.24 -7.34 0.07
C VAL A 32 -0.22 -7.04 1.17
N SER A 33 -0.54 -6.08 2.04
CA SER A 33 0.36 -5.65 3.13
C SER A 33 0.32 -6.56 4.36
N SER A 34 -0.75 -7.35 4.54
CA SER A 34 -0.76 -8.46 5.51
C SER A 34 0.18 -9.55 5.06
N VAL A 35 0.92 -10.10 6.01
CA VAL A 35 1.86 -11.18 5.74
C VAL A 35 1.35 -12.46 6.35
N VAL A 36 1.22 -13.50 5.54
CA VAL A 36 0.72 -14.81 5.95
C VAL A 36 1.79 -15.52 6.76
N LEU A 37 1.41 -16.05 7.92
CA LEU A 37 2.32 -16.71 8.85
C LEU A 37 2.09 -18.24 8.84
N LEU A 38 3.08 -19.02 8.40
CA LEU A 38 2.99 -20.49 8.38
C LEU A 38 3.67 -21.10 9.62
N GLY A 39 2.97 -21.93 10.40
CA GLY A 39 3.57 -22.73 11.49
C GLY A 39 4.20 -24.03 11.00
N ASN A 40 5.34 -24.44 11.57
CA ASN A 40 5.95 -25.76 11.32
C ASN A 40 5.61 -26.76 12.46
N GLU A 41 5.07 -27.94 12.13
CA GLU A 41 4.79 -29.04 13.09
C GLU A 41 6.00 -29.95 13.42
N ASN A 42 7.22 -29.65 12.96
CA ASN A 42 8.36 -30.56 13.14
C ASN A 42 9.34 -30.10 14.22
N GLU A 43 9.29 -30.76 15.37
CA GLU A 43 10.07 -30.53 16.61
C GLU A 43 11.59 -30.79 16.53
N ARG A 44 12.20 -30.90 15.36
CA ARG A 44 13.65 -31.10 15.26
C ARG A 44 14.24 -30.20 14.21
N ASP A 45 14.64 -29.01 14.65
CA ASP A 45 15.79 -28.28 14.10
C ASP A 45 16.28 -27.25 15.12
N GLN A 46 17.60 -27.23 15.34
CA GLN A 46 18.28 -26.33 16.26
C GLN A 46 18.20 -24.86 15.80
N GLU A 47 18.35 -23.94 16.77
CA GLU A 47 18.22 -22.48 16.68
C GLU A 47 18.84 -21.84 15.41
N ILE A 48 18.00 -21.35 14.49
CA ILE A 48 18.37 -20.45 13.38
C ILE A 48 17.23 -19.41 13.18
N PRO A 49 17.54 -18.11 12.96
CA PRO A 49 16.56 -17.00 12.88
C PRO A 49 15.65 -17.09 11.64
N VAL A 50 14.56 -16.32 11.62
CA VAL A 50 13.59 -16.15 10.51
C VAL A 50 14.27 -16.18 9.14
N ASN A 51 14.26 -17.34 8.46
CA ASN A 51 15.10 -17.58 7.29
C ASN A 51 14.36 -18.08 6.06
N ASP A 52 13.02 -18.14 6.06
CA ASP A 52 12.24 -18.51 4.88
C ASP A 52 11.11 -17.48 4.69
N VAL A 53 11.46 -16.33 4.08
CA VAL A 53 10.46 -15.43 3.51
C VAL A 53 10.14 -15.95 2.11
N LEU A 54 8.87 -15.96 1.75
CA LEU A 54 8.35 -16.43 0.48
C LEU A 54 7.51 -15.31 -0.10
N LEU A 55 7.65 -15.06 -1.40
CA LEU A 55 6.73 -14.18 -2.12
C LEU A 55 5.92 -15.03 -3.09
N ASP A 56 4.62 -15.09 -2.85
CA ASP A 56 3.64 -15.66 -3.77
C ASP A 56 3.18 -14.58 -4.75
N ILE A 57 3.47 -14.79 -6.04
CA ILE A 57 3.28 -13.82 -7.11
C ILE A 57 2.17 -14.30 -8.03
N ASN A 58 1.13 -13.48 -8.13
CA ASN A 58 -0.07 -13.71 -8.92
C ASN A 58 -0.30 -12.57 -9.93
N ASP A 59 -0.91 -12.89 -11.07
CA ASP A 59 -1.30 -11.88 -12.05
C ASP A 59 -2.48 -11.04 -11.53
N PRO A 60 -2.41 -9.71 -11.63
CA PRO A 60 -3.51 -8.85 -11.20
C PRO A 60 -4.78 -9.15 -12.01
N PRO A 61 -5.98 -9.09 -11.39
CA PRO A 61 -6.25 -8.63 -10.02
C PRO A 61 -6.08 -9.70 -8.93
N LEU A 62 -5.59 -10.91 -9.23
CA LEU A 62 -5.38 -11.90 -8.17
C LEU A 62 -4.32 -11.35 -7.20
N PRO A 63 -4.60 -11.29 -5.89
CA PRO A 63 -3.68 -10.67 -4.95
C PRO A 63 -2.43 -11.53 -4.77
N SER A 64 -1.30 -10.87 -4.56
CA SER A 64 -0.01 -11.47 -4.22
C SER A 64 0.26 -11.30 -2.73
N TYR A 65 0.89 -12.31 -2.13
CA TYR A 65 1.08 -12.39 -0.68
C TYR A 65 2.54 -12.64 -0.33
N LEU A 66 3.00 -11.98 0.73
CA LEU A 66 4.25 -12.37 1.40
C LEU A 66 3.90 -13.43 2.44
N VAL A 67 4.66 -14.51 2.46
CA VAL A 67 4.49 -15.61 3.42
C VAL A 67 5.77 -15.76 4.23
N LEU A 68 5.64 -15.79 5.56
CA LEU A 68 6.74 -16.02 6.48
C LEU A 68 6.58 -17.39 7.12
N ARG A 69 7.57 -18.27 6.92
CA ARG A 69 7.60 -19.54 7.66
C ARG A 69 8.14 -19.31 9.07
N GLN A 70 7.39 -19.81 10.04
CA GLN A 70 7.76 -19.86 11.43
C GLN A 70 8.40 -21.21 11.75
N ARG A 71 9.62 -21.18 12.30
CA ARG A 71 10.16 -22.31 13.05
C ARG A 71 9.98 -22.02 14.53
N HIS A 72 9.44 -22.98 15.28
CA HIS A 72 9.40 -22.90 16.74
C HIS A 72 10.81 -22.65 17.26
N ARG A 73 11.01 -21.60 18.06
CA ARG A 73 12.22 -21.48 18.88
C ARG A 73 12.13 -22.54 19.97
N VAL A 74 12.84 -23.65 19.79
CA VAL A 74 13.08 -24.61 20.87
C VAL A 74 13.89 -23.89 21.95
N GLY A 75 13.24 -23.47 23.04
CA GLY A 75 13.92 -22.84 24.18
C GLY A 75 13.28 -21.59 24.79
N LEU A 76 12.03 -21.22 24.45
CA LEU A 76 11.33 -20.16 25.18
C LEU A 76 10.51 -20.73 26.34
N ASP A 77 10.70 -20.11 27.51
CA ASP A 77 10.04 -20.40 28.80
C ASP A 77 8.52 -20.64 28.64
N PRO A 78 7.99 -21.82 29.03
CA PRO A 78 6.57 -22.16 28.92
C PRO A 78 5.65 -21.25 29.75
N ARG A 79 6.20 -20.31 30.54
CA ARG A 79 5.44 -19.29 31.27
C ARG A 79 5.15 -18.02 30.46
N ARG A 80 5.69 -17.88 29.25
CA ARG A 80 5.33 -16.77 28.35
C ARG A 80 4.10 -17.16 27.56
N ASN A 81 2.96 -16.56 27.90
CA ASN A 81 1.75 -16.63 27.09
C ASN A 81 2.10 -16.43 25.61
N HIS A 82 1.60 -17.33 24.76
CA HIS A 82 1.74 -17.28 23.31
C HIS A 82 1.01 -16.04 22.75
N GLU A 83 1.61 -14.87 22.85
CA GLU A 83 1.08 -13.69 22.16
C GLU A 83 1.20 -13.90 20.65
N PRO A 84 0.12 -13.67 19.87
CA PRO A 84 0.13 -13.90 18.44
C PRO A 84 1.18 -13.02 17.78
N ARG A 85 2.05 -13.63 16.98
CA ARG A 85 2.95 -12.90 16.09
C ARG A 85 2.12 -12.33 14.95
N SER A 86 2.37 -11.08 14.57
CA SER A 86 1.81 -10.47 13.37
C SER A 86 2.92 -9.85 12.52
N ALA A 87 2.70 -9.78 11.21
CA ALA A 87 3.69 -9.25 10.30
C ALA A 87 3.04 -8.42 9.19
N TYR A 88 3.66 -7.29 8.86
CA TYR A 88 3.11 -6.30 7.94
C TYR A 88 4.18 -5.70 7.05
N ILE A 89 3.88 -5.54 5.76
CA ILE A 89 4.71 -4.76 4.84
C ILE A 89 4.49 -3.27 5.13
N LEU A 90 5.56 -2.57 5.50
CA LEU A 90 5.51 -1.13 5.77
C LEU A 90 5.80 -0.30 4.52
N ALA A 91 6.66 -0.78 3.63
CA ALA A 91 6.98 -0.11 2.37
C ALA A 91 7.57 -1.11 1.39
N ALA A 92 7.37 -0.87 0.09
CA ALA A 92 7.98 -1.65 -0.99
C ALA A 92 8.49 -0.69 -2.06
N ASP A 93 9.77 -0.80 -2.41
CA ASP A 93 10.40 0.01 -3.44
C ASP A 93 10.40 -0.74 -4.78
N ARG A 94 10.32 0.00 -5.89
CA ARG A 94 10.37 -0.56 -7.25
C ARG A 94 11.70 -1.26 -7.56
N SER A 95 12.76 -0.94 -6.82
CA SER A 95 14.08 -1.56 -6.96
C SER A 95 14.21 -2.84 -6.15
N ALA A 96 13.16 -3.66 -6.07
CA ALA A 96 13.22 -5.04 -5.56
C ALA A 96 13.32 -5.17 -4.03
N CYS A 97 12.99 -4.14 -3.24
CA CYS A 97 13.22 -4.14 -1.79
C CYS A 97 11.92 -3.95 -1.01
N ILE A 98 11.69 -4.78 0.01
CA ILE A 98 10.48 -4.77 0.83
C ILE A 98 10.89 -4.57 2.30
N LEU A 99 10.29 -3.59 2.96
CA LEU A 99 10.42 -3.36 4.39
C LEU A 99 9.27 -4.04 5.13
N LEU A 100 9.61 -4.98 5.99
CA LEU A 100 8.71 -5.79 6.78
C LEU A 100 8.84 -5.44 8.26
N GLN A 101 7.71 -5.36 8.95
CA GLN A 101 7.67 -5.30 10.41
C GLN A 101 7.10 -6.61 10.94
N VAL A 102 7.81 -7.24 11.87
CA VAL A 102 7.32 -8.39 12.63
C VAL A 102 7.13 -7.97 14.07
N VAL A 103 5.93 -8.21 14.59
CA VAL A 103 5.52 -7.91 15.96
C VAL A 103 5.38 -9.22 16.72
N GLU A 104 6.09 -9.35 17.83
CA GLU A 104 6.02 -10.48 18.75
C GLU A 104 5.86 -9.92 20.17
N GLY A 105 4.61 -9.88 20.64
CA GLY A 105 4.26 -9.17 21.86
C GLY A 105 4.65 -7.70 21.79
N ASN A 106 5.42 -7.23 22.75
CA ASN A 106 5.97 -5.86 22.75
C ASN A 106 7.21 -5.66 21.87
N ARG A 107 7.73 -6.72 21.23
CA ARG A 107 8.89 -6.60 20.34
C ARG A 107 8.44 -6.28 18.93
N ARG A 108 9.03 -5.24 18.35
CA ARG A 108 8.85 -4.83 16.96
C ARG A 108 10.21 -4.85 16.30
N ASP A 109 10.43 -5.81 15.41
CA ASP A 109 11.68 -5.93 14.67
C ASP A 109 11.40 -5.61 13.20
N LEU A 110 12.30 -4.83 12.59
CA LEU A 110 12.22 -4.44 11.18
C LEU A 110 13.15 -5.32 10.36
N PHE A 111 12.64 -5.85 9.25
CA PHE A 111 13.35 -6.69 8.32
C PHE A 111 13.34 -6.02 6.96
N LEU A 112 14.51 -5.99 6.32
CA LEU A 112 14.67 -5.51 4.96
C LEU A 112 14.91 -6.72 4.05
N CYS A 113 13.96 -7.00 3.18
CA CYS A 113 13.99 -8.10 2.22
C CYS A 113 14.43 -7.57 0.85
N ASP A 114 15.66 -7.87 0.46
CA ASP A 114 16.22 -7.54 -0.85
C ASP A 114 15.99 -8.72 -1.79
N THR A 115 14.96 -8.63 -2.63
CA THR A 115 14.55 -9.71 -3.54
C THR A 115 15.62 -10.00 -4.61
N TYR A 116 16.43 -9.02 -4.98
CA TYR A 116 17.53 -9.19 -5.94
C TYR A 116 18.68 -9.99 -5.30
N LYS A 117 19.11 -9.61 -4.10
CA LYS A 117 20.17 -10.34 -3.37
C LYS A 117 19.66 -11.64 -2.72
N ARG A 118 18.34 -11.88 -2.75
CA ARG A 118 17.65 -12.95 -2.00
C ARG A 118 18.09 -12.99 -0.54
N ALA A 119 18.21 -11.80 0.05
CA ALA A 119 18.75 -11.60 1.38
C ALA A 119 17.75 -10.88 2.27
N VAL A 120 17.72 -11.28 3.54
CA VAL A 120 16.93 -10.62 4.57
C VAL A 120 17.88 -10.05 5.61
N THR A 121 17.77 -8.75 5.88
CA THR A 121 18.59 -8.06 6.87
C THR A 121 17.70 -7.56 8.00
N ILE A 122 17.99 -7.95 9.23
CA ILE A 122 17.33 -7.39 10.41
C ILE A 122 17.94 -6.01 10.66
N LEU A 123 17.11 -4.98 10.70
CA LEU A 123 17.58 -3.64 11.02
C LEU A 123 17.92 -3.57 12.52
N PRO A 124 19.07 -2.97 12.88
CA PRO A 124 19.41 -2.78 14.29
C PRO A 124 18.35 -1.89 14.95
N ARG A 125 18.14 -2.07 16.25
CA ARG A 125 17.27 -1.17 17.00
C ARG A 125 17.93 0.20 17.10
N VAL A 126 17.11 1.25 17.08
CA VAL A 126 17.58 2.59 17.46
C VAL A 126 18.15 2.50 18.88
N SER A 127 19.33 3.09 19.10
CA SER A 127 19.99 3.00 20.40
C SER A 127 19.09 3.55 21.52
N TYR A 128 19.14 2.95 22.71
CA TYR A 128 18.33 3.38 23.85
C TYR A 128 18.49 4.88 24.14
N ILE A 129 19.72 5.40 24.04
CA ILE A 129 20.02 6.82 24.24
C ILE A 129 19.32 7.71 23.21
N GLN A 130 19.29 7.32 21.93
CA GLN A 130 18.53 8.04 20.90
C GLN A 130 17.02 7.94 21.16
N ALA A 131 16.53 6.75 21.48
CA ALA A 131 15.11 6.53 21.80
C ALA A 131 14.63 7.38 22.98
N CYS A 132 15.39 7.44 24.08
CA CYS A 132 15.08 8.28 25.24
C CYS A 132 15.09 9.77 24.94
N LYS A 133 15.82 10.21 23.92
CA LYS A 133 15.80 11.60 23.43
C LYS A 133 14.64 11.87 22.46
N GLY A 134 13.67 10.95 22.35
CA GLY A 134 12.56 11.05 21.41
C GLY A 134 12.94 10.78 19.94
N HIS A 135 14.11 10.18 19.68
CA HIS A 135 14.57 9.84 18.32
C HIS A 135 14.33 8.36 17.99
N GLY A 136 13.48 7.67 18.74
CA GLY A 136 13.10 6.28 18.47
C GLY A 136 12.09 6.16 17.33
N ILE A 137 11.93 4.97 16.77
CA ILE A 137 10.87 4.71 15.80
C ILE A 137 9.51 4.90 16.49
N SER A 138 8.68 5.78 15.92
CA SER A 138 7.31 6.00 16.38
C SER A 138 6.38 4.98 15.74
N PRO A 139 5.58 4.21 16.50
CA PRO A 139 4.72 3.17 15.93
C PRO A 139 3.52 3.70 15.15
N HIS A 140 3.15 4.95 15.34
CA HIS A 140 2.01 5.57 14.66
C HIS A 140 2.43 6.46 13.49
N SER A 141 3.73 6.52 13.19
CA SER A 141 4.27 7.37 12.13
C SER A 141 4.67 6.53 10.93
N SER A 142 4.25 6.97 9.75
CA SER A 142 4.51 6.23 8.52
C SER A 142 6.00 6.20 8.17
N ILE A 143 6.50 5.02 7.78
CA ILE A 143 7.89 4.75 7.38
C ILE A 143 7.94 4.55 5.87
N GLY A 144 8.83 5.28 5.19
CA GLY A 144 9.14 5.10 3.78
C GLY A 144 10.41 4.27 3.55
N LEU A 145 10.52 3.70 2.36
CA LEU A 145 11.69 3.01 1.85
C LEU A 145 12.00 3.58 0.47
N ILE A 146 13.26 3.93 0.22
CA ILE A 146 13.70 4.46 -1.08
C ILE A 146 15.11 3.93 -1.42
N ALA A 147 15.37 3.67 -2.70
CA ALA A 147 16.71 3.37 -3.17
C ALA A 147 17.63 4.59 -3.02
N ASP A 148 18.85 4.36 -2.53
CA ASP A 148 19.88 5.40 -2.41
C ASP A 148 20.47 5.67 -3.81
N PRO A 149 20.27 6.88 -4.39
CA PRO A 149 20.78 7.20 -5.72
C PRO A 149 22.32 7.33 -5.76
N HIS A 150 22.97 7.50 -4.61
CA HIS A 150 24.42 7.68 -4.50
C HIS A 150 25.17 6.35 -4.31
N HIS A 151 24.49 5.32 -3.78
CA HIS A 151 25.08 4.02 -3.52
C HIS A 151 24.21 2.90 -4.12
N ARG A 152 24.59 2.43 -5.32
CA ARG A 152 23.82 1.42 -6.05
C ARG A 152 23.58 0.16 -5.19
N GLY A 153 22.32 -0.29 -5.12
CA GLY A 153 21.93 -1.47 -4.35
C GLY A 153 21.85 -1.25 -2.84
N HIS A 154 21.94 0.01 -2.41
CA HIS A 154 21.63 0.45 -1.06
C HIS A 154 20.29 1.20 -1.05
N TYR A 155 19.68 1.18 0.12
CA TYR A 155 18.40 1.78 0.43
C TYR A 155 18.49 2.63 1.70
N GLU A 156 17.59 3.59 1.80
CA GLU A 156 17.30 4.34 3.02
C GLU A 156 15.88 4.03 3.51
N VAL A 157 15.78 3.72 4.80
CA VAL A 157 14.50 3.61 5.51
C VAL A 157 14.31 4.89 6.29
N VAL A 158 13.18 5.57 6.10
CA VAL A 158 13.02 6.96 6.55
C VAL A 158 11.67 7.15 7.25
N GLN A 159 11.70 7.70 8.44
CA GLN A 159 10.49 8.11 9.17
C GLN A 159 10.51 9.63 9.41
N LEU A 160 9.39 10.29 9.11
CA LEU A 160 9.22 11.72 9.33
C LEU A 160 8.84 11.98 10.80
N HIS A 161 9.64 12.79 11.48
CA HIS A 161 9.39 13.24 12.85
C HIS A 161 9.18 14.75 12.86
N CYS A 162 7.95 15.17 13.13
CA CYS A 162 7.61 16.58 13.25
C CYS A 162 7.15 16.90 14.66
N SER A 163 7.53 18.07 15.17
CA SER A 163 7.23 18.46 16.54
C SER A 163 5.79 18.96 16.67
N THR A 164 5.07 18.47 17.69
CA THR A 164 3.86 19.12 18.18
C THR A 164 4.29 20.44 18.82
N GLY A 165 3.65 21.56 18.48
CA GLY A 165 4.07 22.93 18.86
C GLY A 165 4.23 23.24 20.36
N SER A 166 4.11 22.27 21.27
CA SER A 166 4.49 22.37 22.69
C SER A 166 5.93 21.94 22.97
N ASP A 167 6.53 21.11 22.12
CA ASP A 167 7.88 20.57 22.34
C ASP A 167 8.85 21.30 21.40
N ASN A 168 9.88 21.94 21.95
CA ASN A 168 10.84 22.78 21.22
C ASN A 168 11.78 21.97 20.29
N GLN A 169 11.38 20.78 19.89
CA GLN A 169 12.18 19.88 19.07
C GLN A 169 12.14 20.31 17.59
N PRO A 170 13.30 20.36 16.90
CA PRO A 170 13.32 20.64 15.48
C PRO A 170 12.74 19.45 14.69
N ASN A 171 12.05 19.75 13.59
CA ASN A 171 11.61 18.74 12.63
C ASN A 171 12.81 17.99 12.07
N ARG A 172 12.66 16.67 11.88
CA ARG A 172 13.75 15.79 11.48
C ARG A 172 13.26 14.57 10.72
N LEU A 173 14.17 13.96 9.97
CA LEU A 173 14.03 12.60 9.47
C LEU A 173 14.87 11.68 10.35
N LEU A 174 14.27 10.57 10.77
CA LEU A 174 15.01 9.42 11.28
C LEU A 174 15.29 8.49 10.09
N CYS A 175 16.57 8.34 9.75
CA CYS A 175 17.00 7.56 8.59
C CYS A 175 17.86 6.37 9.03
N TYR A 176 17.66 5.22 8.40
CA TYR A 176 18.61 4.12 8.41
C TYR A 176 19.17 3.96 7.00
N SER A 177 20.49 4.06 6.86
CA SER A 177 21.15 3.77 5.59
C SER A 177 21.75 2.37 5.63
N THR A 178 21.42 1.58 4.63
CA THR A 178 22.05 0.26 4.43
C THR A 178 23.53 0.36 4.00
N ALA A 179 23.98 1.50 3.48
CA ALA A 179 25.37 1.73 3.11
C ALA A 179 26.24 1.91 4.35
N THR A 180 25.78 2.70 5.32
CA THR A 180 26.48 2.92 6.59
C THR A 180 26.10 1.90 7.68
N ARG A 181 25.01 1.14 7.45
CA ARG A 181 24.43 0.16 8.39
C ARG A 181 24.09 0.77 9.74
N GLY A 182 23.61 2.02 9.74
CA GLY A 182 23.37 2.78 10.96
C GLY A 182 22.18 3.72 10.87
N TRP A 183 21.56 3.95 12.03
CA TRP A 183 20.55 4.99 12.22
C TRP A 183 21.23 6.35 12.40
N PHE A 184 20.68 7.36 11.74
CA PHE A 184 21.08 8.75 11.92
C PHE A 184 19.86 9.66 11.83
N THR A 185 19.99 10.83 12.43
CA THR A 185 18.97 11.87 12.38
C THR A 185 19.42 12.95 11.42
N ARG A 186 18.49 13.42 10.58
CA ARG A 186 18.72 14.55 9.68
C ARG A 186 17.76 15.68 10.02
N GLY A 187 18.28 16.89 10.20
CA GLY A 187 17.42 18.07 10.38
C GLY A 187 16.57 18.33 9.14
N LEU A 188 15.38 18.89 9.33
CA LEU A 188 14.49 19.31 8.25
C LEU A 188 14.23 20.81 8.33
N THR A 189 14.22 21.45 7.16
CA THR A 189 13.66 22.80 7.03
C THR A 189 12.26 22.72 6.46
N LEU A 190 11.36 23.55 6.99
CA LEU A 190 10.02 23.69 6.45
C LEU A 190 10.03 24.87 5.47
N GLN A 191 9.54 24.67 4.25
CA GLN A 191 9.41 25.77 3.29
C GLN A 191 8.25 26.72 3.62
N GLN A 192 7.27 26.29 4.42
CA GLN A 192 6.09 27.09 4.73
C GLN A 192 5.83 27.15 6.23
N SER A 193 5.65 28.36 6.77
CA SER A 193 5.43 28.64 8.19
C SER A 193 4.05 28.22 8.72
N ARG A 194 3.12 27.86 7.82
CA ARG A 194 1.73 27.48 8.13
C ARG A 194 1.39 26.05 7.68
N MET A 195 2.34 25.12 7.77
CA MET A 195 2.07 23.72 7.46
C MET A 195 0.95 23.19 8.38
N ARG A 196 -0.09 22.59 7.79
CA ARG A 196 -1.03 21.72 8.52
C ARG A 196 -0.22 20.58 9.14
N LYS A 197 -0.62 20.09 10.32
CA LYS A 197 0.16 19.12 11.12
C LYS A 197 0.61 17.93 10.25
N PRO A 198 1.91 17.75 9.97
CA PRO A 198 2.42 16.73 9.03
C PRO A 198 2.41 15.31 9.60
N PHE A 199 1.45 14.98 10.47
CA PHE A 199 1.15 13.61 10.85
C PHE A 199 0.61 12.92 9.61
N SER A 200 1.50 12.39 8.78
CA SER A 200 1.15 11.58 7.61
C SER A 200 0.72 10.20 8.11
N GLU A 201 -0.55 10.09 8.44
CA GLU A 201 -1.16 8.91 9.06
C GLU A 201 -1.67 7.89 8.03
N THR A 202 -1.62 8.23 6.74
CA THR A 202 -2.19 7.41 5.65
C THR A 202 -1.15 6.69 4.80
N GLY A 203 0.14 7.02 4.96
CA GLY A 203 1.24 6.24 4.40
C GLY A 203 2.36 7.06 3.75
N VAL A 204 3.38 6.36 3.24
CA VAL A 204 4.52 6.94 2.50
C VAL A 204 4.77 6.14 1.23
N LEU A 205 5.10 6.82 0.13
CA LEU A 205 5.56 6.19 -1.10
C LEU A 205 6.85 6.82 -1.62
N ALA A 206 7.66 6.03 -2.31
CA ALA A 206 8.82 6.50 -3.06
C ALA A 206 8.44 6.76 -4.52
N HIS A 207 8.72 7.97 -5.00
CA HIS A 207 8.43 8.34 -6.37
C HIS A 207 9.37 9.47 -6.82
N ASP A 208 9.97 9.32 -8.00
CA ASP A 208 10.86 10.31 -8.61
C ASP A 208 11.99 10.79 -7.70
N GLY A 209 12.67 9.84 -7.04
CA GLY A 209 13.79 10.15 -6.12
C GLY A 209 13.40 10.90 -4.85
N ARG A 210 12.11 11.01 -4.55
CA ARG A 210 11.56 11.68 -3.37
C ARG A 210 10.68 10.71 -2.58
N LEU A 211 10.56 10.95 -1.29
CA LEU A 211 9.53 10.34 -0.46
C LEU A 211 8.34 11.29 -0.35
N TRP A 212 7.15 10.71 -0.45
CA TRP A 212 5.86 11.40 -0.41
C TRP A 212 5.03 10.86 0.75
N TRP A 213 4.86 11.68 1.78
CA TRP A 213 4.08 11.41 2.97
C TRP A 213 2.64 11.89 2.76
N LEU A 214 1.71 10.94 2.74
CA LEU A 214 0.33 11.18 2.35
C LEU A 214 -0.50 11.69 3.53
N ALA A 215 -1.16 12.84 3.32
CA ALA A 215 -2.16 13.39 4.22
C ALA A 215 -3.47 13.59 3.44
N LEU A 216 -4.13 12.48 3.10
CA LEU A 216 -5.24 12.42 2.13
C LEU A 216 -6.46 13.29 2.49
N ALA A 217 -6.51 13.88 3.68
CA ALA A 217 -7.49 14.90 4.02
C ALA A 217 -7.23 16.25 3.31
N TYR A 218 -5.98 16.64 3.09
CA TYR A 218 -5.65 18.01 2.68
C TYR A 218 -4.42 18.19 1.78
N GLY A 219 -3.53 17.20 1.67
CA GLY A 219 -2.37 17.32 0.79
C GLY A 219 -1.34 16.21 0.92
N VAL A 220 -0.16 16.49 0.40
CA VAL A 220 0.99 15.58 0.44
C VAL A 220 2.23 16.36 0.84
N PHE A 221 3.08 15.77 1.67
CA PHE A 221 4.39 16.30 1.99
C PHE A 221 5.46 15.53 1.25
N PHE A 222 6.48 16.21 0.74
CA PHE A 222 7.57 15.52 0.05
C PHE A 222 8.92 16.17 0.27
N CYS A 223 9.97 15.34 0.24
CA CYS A 223 11.36 15.77 0.16
C CYS A 223 12.25 14.65 -0.41
N ASN A 224 13.45 15.00 -0.83
CA ASN A 224 14.50 14.02 -1.11
C ASN A 224 15.23 13.69 0.21
N PRO A 225 15.09 12.47 0.76
CA PRO A 225 15.74 12.10 2.00
C PRO A 225 17.23 11.77 1.82
N CYS A 226 17.70 11.53 0.60
CA CYS A 226 19.04 11.03 0.30
C CYS A 226 20.05 12.14 -0.03
N THR A 227 19.78 13.41 0.29
CA THR A 227 20.75 14.50 0.04
C THR A 227 22.11 14.22 0.70
N PRO A 228 23.25 14.52 0.07
CA PRO A 228 24.56 14.24 0.68
C PRO A 228 24.71 14.92 2.05
N LEU A 229 25.25 14.21 3.04
CA LEU A 229 25.41 14.73 4.41
C LEU A 229 26.30 15.98 4.51
N PHE A 230 27.16 16.20 3.51
CA PHE A 230 28.04 17.36 3.42
C PHE A 230 27.35 18.59 2.80
N GLU A 231 26.09 18.48 2.37
CA GLU A 231 25.34 19.65 1.93
C GLU A 231 25.13 20.63 3.09
N PRO A 232 25.40 21.93 2.87
CA PRO A 232 25.33 22.93 3.93
C PRO A 232 23.89 23.23 4.36
N ARG A 233 22.88 22.74 3.63
CA ARG A 233 21.46 22.97 3.92
C ARG A 233 20.75 21.64 4.17
N PRO A 234 19.95 21.54 5.25
CA PRO A 234 19.13 20.36 5.47
C PRO A 234 18.08 20.19 4.36
N PRO A 235 17.57 18.96 4.13
CA PRO A 235 16.48 18.73 3.21
C PRO A 235 15.28 19.63 3.55
N GLN A 236 14.64 20.12 2.49
CA GLN A 236 13.47 20.97 2.56
C GLN A 236 12.22 20.10 2.44
N LEU A 237 11.41 20.07 3.51
CA LEU A 237 10.08 19.47 3.46
C LEU A 237 9.11 20.46 2.83
N ARG A 238 8.51 20.06 1.71
CA ARG A 238 7.52 20.82 0.97
C ARG A 238 6.13 20.25 1.21
N PHE A 239 5.13 21.13 1.10
CA PHE A 239 3.72 20.76 1.16
C PHE A 239 3.04 21.11 -0.14
N LEU A 240 2.28 20.15 -0.66
CA LEU A 240 1.46 20.27 -1.84
C LEU A 240 -0.01 20.08 -1.42
N PRO A 241 -0.89 21.08 -1.57
CA PRO A 241 -2.31 20.88 -1.31
C PRO A 241 -2.90 19.89 -2.31
N LEU A 242 -3.98 19.21 -1.92
CA LEU A 242 -4.82 18.46 -2.86
C LEU A 242 -5.45 19.42 -3.90
N PRO A 243 -6.03 18.89 -5.00
CA PRO A 243 -6.75 19.73 -5.96
C PRO A 243 -7.81 20.60 -5.28
N ALA A 244 -8.17 21.71 -5.93
CA ALA A 244 -9.23 22.59 -5.45
C ALA A 244 -10.50 21.79 -5.14
N ASP A 245 -11.20 22.18 -4.08
CA ASP A 245 -12.41 21.52 -3.57
C ASP A 245 -12.23 20.12 -2.98
N CYS A 246 -11.01 19.55 -2.95
CA CYS A 246 -10.74 18.23 -2.36
C CYS A 246 -10.21 18.33 -0.92
N VAL A 247 -9.80 19.53 -0.51
CA VAL A 247 -9.23 19.81 0.81
C VAL A 247 -10.34 19.79 1.87
N LEU A 248 -10.26 18.84 2.80
CA LEU A 248 -11.18 18.77 3.93
C LEU A 248 -10.88 19.86 4.96
N ASP A 249 -11.93 20.24 5.68
CA ASP A 249 -11.84 21.12 6.83
C ASP A 249 -10.95 20.47 7.92
N VAL A 250 -10.18 21.31 8.60
CA VAL A 250 -9.22 20.89 9.63
C VAL A 250 -9.90 20.17 10.79
N TYR A 251 -11.12 20.56 11.16
CA TYR A 251 -11.87 19.92 12.24
C TYR A 251 -12.31 18.50 11.89
N VAL A 252 -12.62 18.25 10.61
CA VAL A 252 -13.03 16.95 10.07
C VAL A 252 -11.82 16.04 9.86
N ALA A 253 -10.70 16.61 9.41
CA ALA A 253 -9.49 15.87 9.06
C ALA A 253 -8.79 15.13 10.21
N PHE A 254 -9.05 15.49 11.47
CA PHE A 254 -8.40 14.90 12.65
C PHE A 254 -9.29 13.97 13.47
N ASP A 255 -10.52 13.72 13.03
CA ASP A 255 -11.39 12.73 13.67
C ASP A 255 -10.94 11.30 13.27
N PRO A 256 -10.62 10.41 14.23
CA PRO A 256 -10.21 9.03 13.95
C PRO A 256 -11.22 8.23 13.11
N LEU A 257 -12.51 8.50 13.26
CA LEU A 257 -13.55 7.83 12.48
C LEU A 257 -13.56 8.31 11.03
N VAL A 258 -13.34 9.60 10.81
CA VAL A 258 -13.20 10.20 9.48
C VAL A 258 -11.96 9.70 8.77
N LYS A 259 -10.86 9.43 9.50
CA LYS A 259 -9.65 8.82 8.93
C LYS A 259 -9.96 7.53 8.19
N THR A 260 -10.76 6.65 8.78
CA THR A 260 -11.15 5.40 8.13
C THR A 260 -11.91 5.67 6.84
N LEU A 261 -12.85 6.62 6.83
CA LEU A 261 -13.57 7.01 5.61
C LEU A 261 -12.65 7.62 4.54
N ILE A 262 -11.65 8.41 4.93
CA ILE A 262 -10.63 8.94 4.02
C ILE A 262 -9.86 7.80 3.35
N ASP A 263 -9.37 6.85 4.14
CA ASP A 263 -8.60 5.70 3.66
C ASP A 263 -9.44 4.79 2.72
N GLN A 264 -10.77 4.80 2.88
CA GLN A 264 -11.70 4.06 2.02
C GLN A 264 -12.06 4.79 0.71
N ARG A 265 -12.03 6.12 0.70
CA ARG A 265 -12.56 6.93 -0.41
C ARG A 265 -11.48 7.61 -1.23
N ARG A 266 -10.26 7.71 -0.71
CA ARG A 266 -9.17 8.45 -1.34
C ARG A 266 -7.92 7.60 -1.44
N CYS A 267 -7.16 7.79 -2.53
CA CYS A 267 -5.79 7.28 -2.60
C CYS A 267 -4.90 8.19 -3.44
N VAL A 268 -3.58 8.11 -3.20
CA VAL A 268 -2.56 8.68 -4.09
C VAL A 268 -1.65 7.54 -4.52
N ARG A 269 -1.57 7.26 -5.82
CA ARG A 269 -0.79 6.14 -6.37
C ARG A 269 -0.05 6.52 -7.64
N PRO A 270 1.13 5.96 -7.88
CA PRO A 270 1.81 6.16 -9.14
C PRO A 270 1.14 5.33 -10.26
N SER A 271 0.92 5.96 -11.41
CA SER A 271 0.46 5.32 -12.64
C SER A 271 1.06 6.04 -13.84
N GLU A 272 1.58 5.27 -14.81
CA GLU A 272 2.28 5.74 -16.01
C GLU A 272 3.44 6.70 -15.70
N GLY A 273 4.09 6.48 -14.54
CA GLY A 273 5.21 7.30 -14.10
C GLY A 273 4.82 8.66 -13.51
N LYS A 274 3.53 8.97 -13.33
CA LYS A 274 3.04 10.15 -12.63
C LYS A 274 2.31 9.77 -11.34
N LEU A 275 2.16 10.69 -10.39
CA LEU A 275 1.29 10.48 -9.23
C LEU A 275 -0.15 10.84 -9.59
N ARG A 276 -1.07 9.96 -9.22
CA ARG A 276 -2.51 10.12 -9.43
C ARG A 276 -3.21 10.21 -8.08
N PHE A 277 -4.14 11.15 -7.95
CA PHE A 277 -5.04 11.25 -6.80
C PHE A 277 -6.43 10.78 -7.24
N VAL A 278 -7.03 9.89 -6.45
CA VAL A 278 -8.38 9.37 -6.66
C VAL A 278 -9.24 9.75 -5.47
N GLU A 279 -10.46 10.20 -5.73
CA GLU A 279 -11.47 10.45 -4.70
C GLU A 279 -12.83 9.93 -5.13
N ILE A 280 -13.52 9.27 -4.20
CA ILE A 280 -14.96 9.02 -4.29
C ILE A 280 -15.71 10.19 -3.65
N ARG A 281 -16.47 10.94 -4.45
CA ARG A 281 -17.30 12.07 -4.03
C ARG A 281 -18.77 11.65 -3.87
N GLY A 282 -19.61 12.57 -3.40
CA GLY A 282 -21.04 12.31 -3.15
C GLY A 282 -21.32 11.59 -1.82
N LEU A 283 -20.30 11.50 -0.93
CA LEU A 283 -20.39 10.83 0.36
C LEU A 283 -20.09 11.81 1.51
N SER A 284 -20.92 11.78 2.55
CA SER A 284 -20.71 12.58 3.77
C SER A 284 -19.52 12.06 4.57
N TYR A 285 -18.65 12.96 5.03
CA TYR A 285 -17.63 12.68 6.05
C TYR A 285 -18.12 13.00 7.48
N ASN A 286 -19.32 13.58 7.62
CA ASN A 286 -19.84 14.09 8.90
C ASN A 286 -20.93 13.21 9.52
N GLU A 287 -21.48 12.24 8.78
CA GLU A 287 -22.65 11.48 9.21
C GLU A 287 -22.35 9.97 9.26
N PHE A 288 -22.59 9.38 10.44
CA PHE A 288 -22.57 7.94 10.71
C PHE A 288 -23.88 7.24 10.33
N VAL A 289 -24.77 7.94 9.64
CA VAL A 289 -26.13 7.49 9.33
C VAL A 289 -26.21 7.22 7.83
N ASP A 290 -26.94 6.16 7.46
CA ASP A 290 -27.28 5.77 6.08
C ASP A 290 -28.11 6.84 5.35
N VAL A 291 -27.53 8.03 5.14
CA VAL A 291 -28.04 8.95 4.14
C VAL A 291 -27.63 8.37 2.81
N ALA A 292 -28.62 8.04 1.98
CA ALA A 292 -28.38 7.51 0.64
C ALA A 292 -27.36 8.41 -0.08
N PRO A 293 -26.26 7.83 -0.60
CA PRO A 293 -25.20 8.61 -1.22
C PRO A 293 -25.78 9.46 -2.33
N ALA A 294 -25.56 10.77 -2.28
CA ALA A 294 -26.03 11.68 -3.32
C ALA A 294 -25.13 11.49 -4.54
N ASN A 295 -25.54 10.60 -5.46
CA ASN A 295 -24.89 10.30 -6.73
C ASN A 295 -23.36 10.18 -6.61
N PRO A 296 -22.86 9.07 -6.04
CA PRO A 296 -21.43 8.92 -5.78
C PRO A 296 -20.66 8.83 -7.09
N THR A 297 -19.54 9.56 -7.18
CA THR A 297 -18.70 9.64 -8.39
C THR A 297 -17.23 9.42 -8.06
N VAL A 298 -16.50 8.79 -8.97
CA VAL A 298 -15.04 8.60 -8.90
C VAL A 298 -14.37 9.70 -9.71
N TRP A 299 -13.48 10.45 -9.07
CA TRP A 299 -12.69 11.50 -9.69
C TRP A 299 -11.22 11.10 -9.75
N MET A 300 -10.55 11.48 -10.84
CA MET A 300 -9.13 11.24 -11.05
C MET A 300 -8.40 12.56 -11.35
N TRP A 301 -7.28 12.78 -10.66
CA TRP A 301 -6.36 13.88 -10.96
C TRP A 301 -4.93 13.37 -11.11
N THR A 302 -4.14 14.13 -11.85
CA THR A 302 -2.75 13.86 -12.15
C THR A 302 -1.87 14.97 -11.63
N LEU A 303 -0.82 14.60 -10.90
CA LEU A 303 0.23 15.52 -10.52
C LEU A 303 1.18 15.72 -11.71
N ASP A 304 1.15 16.90 -12.31
CA ASP A 304 2.02 17.25 -13.44
C ASP A 304 3.30 17.93 -13.00
N ASP A 305 3.20 19.11 -12.38
CA ASP A 305 4.34 19.86 -11.86
C ASP A 305 4.14 20.19 -10.38
N PRO A 306 4.80 19.47 -9.44
CA PRO A 306 4.65 19.72 -8.02
C PRO A 306 5.21 21.08 -7.57
N GLU A 307 5.95 21.79 -8.43
CA GLU A 307 6.52 23.11 -8.16
C GLU A 307 5.80 24.23 -8.93
N GLY A 308 4.85 23.87 -9.80
CA GLY A 308 4.07 24.79 -10.60
C GLY A 308 2.89 25.40 -9.84
N PRO A 309 2.26 26.46 -10.39
CA PRO A 309 1.12 27.13 -9.77
C PRO A 309 -0.14 26.27 -9.72
N ASN A 310 -0.31 25.37 -10.69
CA ASN A 310 -1.43 24.43 -10.81
C ASN A 310 -0.85 23.01 -10.90
N PRO A 311 -0.52 22.38 -9.77
CA PRO A 311 0.18 21.10 -9.77
C PRO A 311 -0.69 19.93 -10.24
N TRP A 312 -2.01 20.05 -10.10
CA TRP A 312 -2.97 19.00 -10.39
C TRP A 312 -3.77 19.30 -11.65
N THR A 313 -3.83 18.33 -12.56
CA THR A 313 -4.71 18.31 -13.74
C THR A 313 -5.84 17.32 -13.52
N PHE A 314 -7.08 17.73 -13.79
CA PHE A 314 -8.23 16.84 -13.71
C PHE A 314 -8.32 15.98 -14.98
N GLU A 315 -8.54 14.67 -14.82
CA GLU A 315 -8.58 13.72 -15.93
C GLU A 315 -10.01 13.34 -16.29
N TYR A 316 -10.78 12.84 -15.33
CA TYR A 316 -12.14 12.36 -15.56
C TYR A 316 -12.98 12.25 -14.28
N GLU A 317 -14.29 12.19 -14.48
CA GLU A 317 -15.31 11.85 -13.49
C GLU A 317 -16.19 10.73 -14.05
N VAL A 318 -16.49 9.73 -13.23
CA VAL A 318 -17.43 8.64 -13.57
C VAL A 318 -18.41 8.45 -12.42
N ALA A 319 -19.71 8.49 -12.71
CA ALA A 319 -20.75 8.21 -11.72
C ALA A 319 -20.90 6.70 -11.51
N PHE A 320 -21.04 6.27 -10.26
CA PHE A 320 -21.32 4.85 -9.97
C PHE A 320 -22.68 4.41 -10.51
N ALA A 321 -23.65 5.32 -10.63
CA ALA A 321 -24.93 5.03 -11.27
C ALA A 321 -24.74 4.49 -12.71
N GLU A 322 -23.86 5.12 -13.50
CA GLU A 322 -23.58 4.70 -14.87
C GLU A 322 -22.89 3.33 -14.96
N ILE A 323 -22.18 2.93 -13.90
CA ILE A 323 -21.52 1.62 -13.79
C ILE A 323 -22.53 0.56 -13.36
N TRP A 324 -23.47 0.92 -12.47
CA TRP A 324 -24.51 0.01 -11.99
C TRP A 324 -25.64 -0.21 -13.00
N ASP A 325 -25.87 0.75 -13.90
CA ASP A 325 -26.86 0.65 -14.98
C ASP A 325 -26.44 -0.33 -16.09
N ASP A 326 -25.18 -0.80 -16.12
CA ASP A 326 -24.75 -1.84 -17.06
C ASP A 326 -25.23 -3.23 -16.59
N ASP A 327 -26.31 -3.71 -17.21
CA ASP A 327 -27.22 -4.74 -16.70
C ASP A 327 -26.63 -6.14 -16.42
N ASN A 328 -25.35 -6.42 -16.70
CA ASN A 328 -24.78 -7.75 -16.44
C ASN A 328 -23.36 -7.75 -15.81
N THR A 329 -22.45 -6.84 -16.17
CA THR A 329 -21.03 -7.01 -15.77
C THR A 329 -20.78 -6.89 -14.26
N TYR A 330 -21.48 -5.98 -13.59
CA TYR A 330 -21.32 -5.75 -12.15
C TYR A 330 -21.96 -6.89 -11.33
N ALA A 331 -23.18 -7.29 -11.70
CA ALA A 331 -23.91 -8.38 -11.06
C ALA A 331 -23.26 -9.76 -11.32
N ASP A 332 -22.75 -10.01 -12.53
CA ASP A 332 -22.04 -11.25 -12.90
C ASP A 332 -20.74 -11.42 -12.11
N ALA A 333 -20.08 -10.31 -11.75
CA ALA A 333 -18.94 -10.33 -10.82
C ALA A 333 -19.36 -10.62 -9.35
N GLY A 334 -20.66 -10.76 -9.10
CA GLY A 334 -21.27 -10.93 -7.78
C GLY A 334 -21.04 -9.73 -6.86
N LEU A 335 -21.00 -8.53 -7.43
CA LEU A 335 -20.90 -7.27 -6.69
C LEU A 335 -22.30 -6.74 -6.37
N LEU A 336 -22.45 -6.08 -5.23
CA LEU A 336 -23.74 -5.56 -4.76
C LEU A 336 -24.02 -4.18 -5.38
N LEU A 337 -25.08 -4.09 -6.18
CA LEU A 337 -25.56 -2.82 -6.74
C LEU A 337 -25.93 -1.83 -5.63
N GLY A 338 -25.74 -0.54 -5.86
CA GLY A 338 -26.06 0.53 -4.90
C GLY A 338 -25.06 0.69 -3.75
N LYS A 339 -24.19 -0.31 -3.50
CA LYS A 339 -23.17 -0.26 -2.44
C LYS A 339 -21.87 0.31 -2.99
N VAL A 340 -21.54 1.54 -2.58
CA VAL A 340 -20.32 2.24 -3.00
C VAL A 340 -19.08 1.47 -2.51
N PRO A 341 -18.14 1.12 -3.41
CA PRO A 341 -16.95 0.37 -3.06
C PRO A 341 -15.86 1.28 -2.46
N ARG A 342 -14.79 0.68 -1.91
CA ARG A 342 -13.65 1.38 -1.33
C ARG A 342 -12.50 1.43 -2.34
N VAL A 343 -11.83 2.57 -2.50
CA VAL A 343 -10.66 2.70 -3.40
C VAL A 343 -9.51 1.82 -2.88
N ALA A 344 -8.91 1.03 -3.77
CA ALA A 344 -7.78 0.16 -3.42
C ALA A 344 -6.45 0.68 -4.00
N LEU A 345 -6.33 0.68 -5.33
CA LEU A 345 -5.15 1.11 -6.07
C LEU A 345 -5.52 1.58 -7.49
N VAL A 346 -4.54 2.12 -8.22
CA VAL A 346 -4.65 2.49 -9.64
C VAL A 346 -3.71 1.58 -10.42
N ASP A 347 -4.10 1.13 -11.61
CA ASP A 347 -3.21 0.33 -12.46
C ASP A 347 -1.93 1.13 -12.79
N PRO A 348 -0.73 0.60 -12.52
CA PRO A 348 0.53 1.28 -12.80
C PRO A 348 0.79 1.63 -14.26
N ASN A 349 0.13 0.94 -15.20
CA ASN A 349 0.29 1.12 -16.64
C ASN A 349 -0.87 1.86 -17.30
N ASP A 350 -2.01 1.98 -16.63
CA ASP A 350 -3.21 2.63 -17.20
C ASP A 350 -4.04 3.34 -16.13
N HIS A 351 -3.91 4.66 -16.04
CA HIS A 351 -4.62 5.43 -15.03
C HIS A 351 -6.15 5.38 -15.13
N TYR A 352 -6.73 4.93 -16.25
CA TYR A 352 -8.18 4.75 -16.35
C TYR A 352 -8.68 3.45 -15.72
N VAL A 353 -7.78 2.51 -15.39
CA VAL A 353 -8.15 1.29 -14.67
C VAL A 353 -7.92 1.50 -13.17
N VAL A 354 -9.01 1.62 -12.42
CA VAL A 354 -8.98 1.84 -10.98
C VAL A 354 -9.54 0.60 -10.27
N TYR A 355 -8.84 0.15 -9.23
CA TYR A 355 -9.24 -1.02 -8.47
C TYR A 355 -9.93 -0.64 -7.17
N PHE A 356 -10.97 -1.39 -6.82
CA PHE A 356 -11.79 -1.16 -5.65
C PHE A 356 -12.06 -2.44 -4.86
N PHE A 357 -12.36 -2.27 -3.57
CA PHE A 357 -12.86 -3.32 -2.70
C PHE A 357 -14.36 -3.20 -2.46
N GLN A 358 -15.08 -4.32 -2.59
CA GLN A 358 -16.43 -4.48 -2.05
C GLN A 358 -16.49 -5.78 -1.25
N GLY A 359 -16.55 -5.67 0.07
CA GLY A 359 -16.32 -6.81 0.96
C GLY A 359 -14.90 -7.36 0.80
N SER A 360 -14.77 -8.66 0.55
CA SER A 360 -13.51 -9.37 0.25
C SER A 360 -13.15 -9.34 -1.23
N LYS A 361 -13.96 -8.78 -2.12
CA LYS A 361 -13.69 -8.79 -3.56
C LYS A 361 -12.87 -7.57 -3.96
N LEU A 362 -11.76 -7.82 -4.66
CA LEU A 362 -10.99 -6.81 -5.38
C LEU A 362 -11.40 -6.85 -6.85
N PHE A 363 -11.82 -5.72 -7.40
CA PHE A 363 -12.19 -5.62 -8.81
C PHE A 363 -11.60 -4.38 -9.47
N GLY A 364 -11.28 -4.49 -10.75
CA GLY A 364 -10.83 -3.38 -11.58
C GLY A 364 -12.01 -2.82 -12.39
N LEU A 365 -12.08 -1.50 -12.47
CA LEU A 365 -13.02 -0.74 -13.28
C LEU A 365 -12.24 0.04 -14.33
N ASP A 366 -12.56 -0.15 -15.61
CA ASP A 366 -12.13 0.77 -16.67
C ASP A 366 -13.09 1.96 -16.70
N ALA A 367 -12.56 3.14 -16.39
CA ALA A 367 -13.33 4.38 -16.34
C ALA A 367 -13.77 4.92 -17.72
N ARG A 368 -13.11 4.51 -18.82
CA ARG A 368 -13.49 4.91 -20.20
C ARG A 368 -14.69 4.11 -20.66
N GLU A 369 -14.60 2.79 -20.50
CA GLU A 369 -15.66 1.85 -20.91
C GLU A 369 -16.75 1.71 -19.86
N LYS A 370 -16.50 2.19 -18.63
CA LYS A 370 -17.38 2.10 -17.45
C LYS A 370 -17.73 0.66 -17.09
N LYS A 371 -16.77 -0.25 -17.28
CA LYS A 371 -16.95 -1.69 -17.17
C LYS A 371 -15.98 -2.32 -16.20
N ILE A 372 -16.42 -3.42 -15.59
CA ILE A 372 -15.57 -4.26 -14.76
C ILE A 372 -14.62 -5.04 -15.67
N VAL A 373 -13.32 -4.83 -15.51
CA VAL A 373 -12.30 -5.53 -16.31
C VAL A 373 -11.90 -6.86 -15.67
N ALA A 374 -11.96 -6.95 -14.34
CA ALA A 374 -11.63 -8.17 -13.61
C ALA A 374 -12.15 -8.11 -12.16
N CYS A 375 -12.46 -9.26 -11.57
CA CYS A 375 -12.88 -9.38 -10.17
C CYS A 375 -12.34 -10.68 -9.56
N LYS A 376 -11.73 -10.60 -8.38
CA LYS A 376 -11.18 -11.74 -7.63
C LYS A 376 -11.38 -11.57 -6.13
N GLU A 377 -11.40 -12.68 -5.40
CA GLU A 377 -11.34 -12.64 -3.95
C GLU A 377 -9.96 -12.17 -3.47
N CYS A 378 -9.96 -11.34 -2.45
CA CYS A 378 -8.80 -10.81 -1.77
C CYS A 378 -8.99 -10.99 -0.27
N LEU A 379 -8.27 -11.97 0.27
CA LEU A 379 -8.29 -12.27 1.69
C LEU A 379 -7.50 -11.20 2.43
N ILE A 380 -8.18 -10.50 3.33
CA ILE A 380 -7.63 -9.53 4.24
C ILE A 380 -7.97 -10.04 5.63
N GLU A 381 -6.97 -10.36 6.46
CA GLU A 381 -7.22 -10.75 7.85
C GLU A 381 -8.00 -9.64 8.57
N SER A 382 -9.14 -10.00 9.17
CA SER A 382 -10.08 -9.09 9.84
C SER A 382 -9.44 -8.26 10.97
N ASN A 383 -8.30 -8.74 11.52
CA ASN A 383 -7.56 -8.10 12.60
C ASN A 383 -6.70 -6.88 12.20
N GLN A 384 -6.82 -6.38 10.97
CA GLN A 384 -6.12 -5.16 10.52
C GLN A 384 -6.59 -3.86 11.20
N GLN A 385 -7.62 -3.90 12.05
CA GLN A 385 -8.08 -2.72 12.78
C GLN A 385 -7.08 -2.19 13.82
N MET A 386 -6.00 -2.92 14.16
CA MET A 386 -5.17 -2.55 15.32
C MET A 386 -3.82 -1.89 15.02
N PHE A 387 -3.37 -1.79 13.76
CA PHE A 387 -2.10 -1.11 13.46
C PHE A 387 -2.18 -0.19 12.24
N PRO A 388 -1.82 1.10 12.36
CA PRO A 388 -1.71 2.00 11.22
C PRO A 388 -0.47 1.60 10.41
N SER A 389 -0.64 0.70 9.44
CA SER A 389 0.42 0.39 8.49
C SER A 389 0.79 1.65 7.70
N SER A 390 2.09 1.84 7.46
CA SER A 390 2.61 2.94 6.61
C SER A 390 2.25 2.80 5.13
N ARG A 391 1.52 1.74 4.80
CA ARG A 391 1.13 1.29 3.46
C ARG A 391 -0.35 0.93 3.46
N PRO A 392 -1.10 1.17 2.38
CA PRO A 392 -2.47 0.68 2.23
C PRO A 392 -2.56 -0.85 2.35
N ILE A 393 -3.79 -1.36 2.51
CA ILE A 393 -4.08 -2.80 2.60
C ILE A 393 -3.50 -3.57 1.42
N ILE A 394 -3.61 -3.01 0.22
CA ILE A 394 -3.04 -3.54 -1.01
C ILE A 394 -2.39 -2.40 -1.79
N ASP A 395 -1.30 -2.67 -2.49
CA ASP A 395 -0.65 -1.69 -3.34
C ASP A 395 -0.07 -2.36 -4.58
N ALA A 396 0.04 -1.59 -5.65
CA ALA A 396 0.60 -2.07 -6.91
C ALA A 396 2.13 -2.04 -6.80
N TRP A 397 2.74 -3.22 -6.77
CA TRP A 397 4.20 -3.34 -6.73
C TRP A 397 4.74 -3.69 -8.11
N GLU A 398 5.44 -2.74 -8.74
CA GLU A 398 6.13 -2.96 -10.01
C GLU A 398 7.29 -3.95 -9.80
N LEU A 399 7.30 -5.02 -10.58
CA LEU A 399 8.31 -6.05 -10.50
C LEU A 399 9.59 -5.58 -11.21
N PRO A 400 10.77 -5.74 -10.57
CA PRO A 400 12.06 -5.49 -11.22
C PRO A 400 12.24 -6.35 -12.47
N GLY A 401 12.96 -5.87 -13.48
CA GLY A 401 13.15 -6.57 -14.77
C GLY A 401 13.63 -8.03 -14.65
N ASP A 402 14.48 -8.34 -13.67
CA ASP A 402 14.99 -9.71 -13.43
C ASP A 402 13.93 -10.63 -12.79
N VAL A 403 12.97 -10.07 -12.06
CA VAL A 403 11.80 -10.80 -11.51
C VAL A 403 10.69 -10.86 -12.57
N ALA A 404 10.64 -9.90 -13.48
CA ALA A 404 9.67 -9.84 -14.56
C ALA A 404 9.86 -10.94 -15.60
N THR A 405 11.10 -11.43 -15.77
CA THR A 405 11.47 -12.54 -16.67
C THR A 405 11.27 -13.93 -16.07
N MET A 406 10.98 -14.04 -14.76
CA MET A 406 10.59 -15.30 -14.13
C MET A 406 9.16 -15.67 -14.56
N THR A 407 8.96 -16.94 -14.91
CA THR A 407 7.66 -17.50 -15.27
C THR A 407 6.68 -17.36 -14.11
N LEU A 408 5.47 -16.89 -14.41
CA LEU A 408 4.37 -16.76 -13.45
C LEU A 408 4.03 -18.13 -12.84
N HIS A 409 3.76 -18.17 -11.53
CA HIS A 409 3.85 -19.34 -10.61
C HIS A 409 5.25 -19.67 -10.05
N GLU A 410 6.09 -18.68 -9.74
CA GLU A 410 7.37 -18.93 -9.04
C GLU A 410 7.44 -18.29 -7.66
N THR A 411 7.77 -19.12 -6.68
CA THR A 411 7.97 -18.76 -5.29
C THR A 411 9.40 -18.24 -5.08
N ILE A 412 9.57 -16.98 -4.67
CA ILE A 412 10.89 -16.45 -4.32
C ILE A 412 11.24 -16.86 -2.89
N MET A 413 12.10 -17.86 -2.74
CA MET A 413 12.69 -18.24 -1.44
C MET A 413 13.80 -17.26 -1.06
N PHE A 414 13.68 -16.65 0.10
CA PHE A 414 14.81 -16.07 0.81
C PHE A 414 15.28 -17.12 1.81
N GLY A 415 16.48 -17.70 1.67
CA GLY A 415 16.96 -18.77 2.57
C GLY A 415 17.72 -19.91 1.87
N ARG A 416 18.50 -20.70 2.62
CA ARG A 416 19.29 -21.82 2.09
C ARG A 416 18.40 -23.05 1.85
N HIS A 417 18.52 -23.65 0.66
CA HIS A 417 17.85 -24.86 0.16
C HIS A 417 17.05 -25.69 1.17
N SER A 418 15.73 -25.66 1.01
CA SER A 418 14.78 -26.64 1.56
C SER A 418 14.76 -27.91 0.70
N LEU A 419 14.72 -29.09 1.33
CA LEU A 419 14.74 -30.43 0.69
C LEU A 419 13.41 -30.86 0.03
N TYR A 420 12.40 -30.00 -0.04
CA TYR A 420 11.11 -30.31 -0.65
C TYR A 420 11.10 -30.04 -2.16
N SER A 421 10.40 -30.89 -2.93
CA SER A 421 10.07 -30.59 -4.33
C SER A 421 9.09 -29.41 -4.42
N GLU A 422 9.20 -28.58 -5.46
CA GLU A 422 8.33 -27.40 -5.68
C GLU A 422 6.83 -27.75 -5.69
N GLU A 423 6.48 -28.91 -6.23
CA GLU A 423 5.10 -29.43 -6.25
C GLU A 423 4.56 -29.67 -4.84
N LYS A 424 5.36 -30.29 -3.97
CA LYS A 424 4.98 -30.56 -2.58
C LYS A 424 4.95 -29.29 -1.73
N LYS A 425 5.70 -28.25 -2.11
CA LYS A 425 5.62 -26.91 -1.49
C LYS A 425 4.31 -26.20 -1.86
N ARG A 426 3.90 -26.28 -3.13
CA ARG A 426 2.63 -25.73 -3.62
C ARG A 426 1.44 -26.41 -2.97
N GLU A 427 1.47 -27.74 -2.85
CA GLU A 427 0.40 -28.52 -2.22
C GLU A 427 0.21 -28.12 -0.75
N VAL A 428 1.30 -28.10 0.05
CA VAL A 428 1.24 -27.66 1.46
C VAL A 428 0.85 -26.18 1.60
N MET A 429 1.27 -25.32 0.67
CA MET A 429 0.89 -23.91 0.67
C MET A 429 -0.60 -23.73 0.36
N MET A 430 -1.11 -24.42 -0.66
CA MET A 430 -2.51 -24.38 -1.05
C MET A 430 -3.40 -24.99 0.02
N GLU A 431 -3.01 -26.12 0.63
CA GLU A 431 -3.70 -26.69 1.78
C GLU A 431 -3.70 -25.75 3.00
N SER A 432 -2.61 -25.02 3.24
CA SER A 432 -2.55 -24.05 4.34
C SER A 432 -3.35 -22.79 4.04
N ILE A 433 -3.38 -22.33 2.79
CA ILE A 433 -4.22 -21.22 2.33
C ILE A 433 -5.69 -21.65 2.43
N ASP A 434 -6.04 -22.86 2.01
CA ASP A 434 -7.37 -23.48 2.12
C ASP A 434 -7.79 -23.67 3.58
N TYR A 435 -6.86 -24.05 4.46
CA TYR A 435 -7.12 -24.13 5.90
C TYR A 435 -7.37 -22.74 6.52
N CYS A 436 -6.54 -21.74 6.17
CA CYS A 436 -6.78 -20.35 6.59
C CYS A 436 -8.08 -19.78 5.99
N LEU A 437 -8.40 -20.14 4.74
CA LEU A 437 -9.64 -19.80 4.04
C LEU A 437 -10.86 -20.36 4.79
N GLU A 438 -10.78 -21.61 5.24
CA GLU A 438 -11.87 -22.25 5.95
C GLU A 438 -12.06 -21.65 7.35
N GLN A 439 -10.96 -21.36 8.07
CA GLN A 439 -11.02 -20.66 9.35
C GLN A 439 -11.60 -19.24 9.23
N ALA A 440 -11.17 -18.47 8.21
CA ALA A 440 -11.70 -17.14 7.97
C ALA A 440 -13.19 -17.16 7.58
N ARG A 441 -13.64 -18.12 6.77
CA ARG A 441 -15.06 -18.31 6.45
C ARG A 441 -15.90 -18.64 7.68
N LEU A 442 -15.38 -19.48 8.58
CA LEU A 442 -16.03 -19.88 9.82
C LEU A 442 -16.15 -18.73 10.83
N GLU A 443 -15.15 -17.85 10.92
CA GLU A 443 -15.21 -16.66 11.77
C GLU A 443 -16.24 -15.63 11.27
N TRP A 444 -16.34 -15.44 9.95
CA TRP A 444 -17.31 -14.51 9.35
C TRP A 444 -18.76 -15.00 9.43
N ALA A 445 -19.00 -16.31 9.35
CA ALA A 445 -20.34 -16.87 9.56
C ALA A 445 -20.86 -16.59 10.98
N ARG A 446 -19.98 -16.58 11.98
CA ARG A 446 -20.35 -16.24 13.37
C ARG A 446 -20.70 -14.77 13.55
N ASP A 447 -19.97 -13.87 12.89
CA ASP A 447 -20.26 -12.43 12.96
C ASP A 447 -21.57 -12.07 12.23
N ALA A 448 -21.89 -12.76 11.13
CA ALA A 448 -23.18 -12.62 10.45
C ALA A 448 -24.36 -13.09 11.33
N ASP A 449 -24.23 -14.24 12.00
CA ASP A 449 -25.28 -14.78 12.88
C ASP A 449 -25.52 -13.90 14.13
N THR A 450 -24.49 -13.21 14.65
CA THR A 450 -24.67 -12.28 15.78
C THR A 450 -25.41 -10.99 15.43
N SER A 451 -25.56 -10.67 14.13
CA SER A 451 -26.28 -9.48 13.69
C SER A 451 -27.79 -9.70 13.51
N ASP A 452 -28.25 -10.95 13.37
CA ASP A 452 -29.66 -11.31 13.15
C ASP A 452 -30.43 -11.63 14.45
N GLU A 453 -29.76 -11.92 15.58
CA GLU A 453 -30.47 -12.20 16.85
C GLU A 453 -30.89 -10.93 17.63
N SER A 454 -30.53 -9.73 17.17
CA SER A 454 -30.85 -8.46 17.86
C SER A 454 -32.22 -7.86 17.51
N SER A 455 -32.97 -8.41 16.56
CA SER A 455 -34.28 -7.87 16.14
C SER A 455 -35.39 -8.90 16.27
N GLY A 456 -35.83 -9.15 17.51
CA GLY A 456 -36.98 -10.02 17.73
C GLY A 456 -37.39 -10.15 19.19
N ASN A 457 -37.90 -9.08 19.78
CA ASN A 457 -39.12 -9.09 20.62
C ASN A 457 -39.28 -7.78 21.38
N THR A 458 -40.16 -6.90 20.89
CA THR A 458 -40.94 -6.01 21.76
C THR A 458 -42.26 -5.65 21.08
N SER A 459 -43.23 -6.55 21.25
CA SER A 459 -44.67 -6.26 21.27
C SER A 459 -45.18 -7.04 22.47
N GLY A 460 -45.75 -6.51 23.55
CA GLY A 460 -46.47 -5.27 23.78
C GLY A 460 -47.75 -5.69 24.49
N GLN A 461 -47.92 -5.40 25.78
CA GLN A 461 -49.21 -5.07 26.41
C GLN A 461 -49.06 -4.75 27.91
N ALA A 462 -49.96 -3.89 28.34
CA ALA A 462 -49.97 -3.07 29.54
C ALA A 462 -50.67 -3.72 30.74
N ASP A 463 -50.61 -2.96 31.85
CA ASP A 463 -51.42 -3.03 33.08
C ASP A 463 -51.13 -4.28 33.95
N ASP A 464 -50.94 -4.21 35.27
CA ASP A 464 -51.54 -3.39 36.31
C ASP A 464 -50.63 -3.38 37.58
N GLU A 465 -50.68 -2.30 38.38
CA GLU A 465 -50.33 -2.29 39.82
C GLU A 465 -51.20 -3.31 40.61
N PRO A 466 -50.95 -3.69 41.90
CA PRO A 466 -50.49 -2.80 42.97
C PRO A 466 -49.63 -3.43 44.12
N GLU A 467 -49.26 -2.54 45.06
CA GLU A 467 -49.00 -2.76 46.51
C GLU A 467 -47.76 -3.60 46.89
N ILE A 468 -46.82 -3.17 47.77
CA ILE A 468 -46.83 -2.29 48.97
C ILE A 468 -45.50 -1.54 49.06
#